data_AF-X0UST3-F1
#
_entry.id   AF-X0UST3-F1
#
_cell.length_a   1.000
_cell.length_b   1.000
_cell.length_c   1.000
_cell.angle_alpha   90.00
_cell.angle_beta   90.00
_cell.angle_gamma   90.00
#
_symmetry.space_group_name_H-M   'P 1'
#
loop_
_entity.id
_entity.type
_entity.pdbx_description
1 polymer ?
#
loop_
_entity_poly.entity_id
_entity_poly.type
_entity_poly.pdbx_seq_one_letter_code
_entity_poly.pdbx_strand_id
1 'polypeptide(L)' 'LVPAGDSYASWQAMFSEVLAPDVRLFNEYHALIDRHAKTACRKVPLCPQCCLRQGCRLAMGATPR' A
#
# COMPACT_ATOMS: atom_id res chain seq x y z
N LEU A 1 8.39 6.85 1.58
CA LEU A 1 7.24 7.51 2.20
C LEU A 1 6.67 6.56 3.25
N VAL A 2 6.79 6.92 4.52
CA VAL A 2 6.18 6.21 5.65
C VAL A 2 5.70 7.32 6.60
N PRO A 3 4.45 7.29 7.08
CA PRO A 3 3.97 8.32 8.00
C PRO A 3 4.69 8.23 9.35
N ALA A 4 4.57 9.28 10.17
CA ALA A 4 5.21 9.37 11.48
C ALA A 4 4.73 8.32 12.51
N GLY A 5 3.57 7.69 12.27
CA GLY A 5 3.03 6.64 13.13
C GLY A 5 2.19 5.64 12.34
N ASP A 6 2.05 4.44 12.89
CA ASP A 6 1.27 3.34 12.29
C ASP A 6 -0.19 3.39 12.74
N SER A 7 -0.85 4.50 12.45
CA SER A 7 -2.28 4.70 12.70
C SER A 7 -3.00 5.02 11.40
N TYR A 8 -4.28 4.67 11.32
CA TYR A 8 -5.10 4.99 10.15
C TYR A 8 -5.06 6.50 9.83
N ALA A 9 -5.17 7.36 10.84
CA ALA A 9 -5.12 8.82 10.66
C ALA A 9 -3.78 9.30 10.08
N SER A 10 -2.67 8.75 10.56
CA SER A 10 -1.32 9.07 10.05
C SER A 10 -1.14 8.65 8.59
N TRP A 11 -1.64 7.46 8.23
CA TRP A 11 -1.65 6.99 6.84
C TRP A 11 -2.55 7.83 5.94
N GLN A 12 -3.77 8.16 6.40
CA GLN A 12 -4.70 9.00 5.65
C GLN A 12 -4.13 10.41 5.39
N ALA A 13 -3.51 11.03 6.40
CA ALA A 13 -2.91 12.35 6.26
C ALA A 13 -1.78 12.36 5.23
N MET A 14 -0.84 11.41 5.32
CA MET A 14 0.26 11.30 4.36
C MET A 14 -0.27 11.06 2.94
N PHE A 15 -1.28 10.20 2.79
CA PHE A 15 -1.86 9.89 1.47
C PHE A 15 -2.52 11.10 0.82
N SER A 16 -3.28 11.89 1.59
CA SER A 16 -3.93 13.12 1.11
C SER A 16 -2.95 14.26 0.86
N GLU A 17 -1.78 14.27 1.51
CA GLU A 17 -0.74 15.30 1.33
C GLU A 17 0.07 15.10 0.04
N VAL A 18 0.37 13.84 -0.33
CA VAL A 18 1.23 13.53 -1.48
C VAL A 18 0.49 13.42 -2.81
N LEU A 19 -0.84 13.42 -2.79
CA LEU A 19 -1.69 13.29 -3.97
C LEU A 19 -2.49 14.57 -4.23
N ALA A 20 -2.91 14.75 -5.48
CA ALA A 20 -3.86 15.80 -5.81
C ALA A 20 -5.17 15.61 -5.02
N PRO A 21 -5.80 16.68 -4.52
CA PRO A 21 -7.06 16.60 -3.76
C PRO A 21 -8.24 16.28 -4.69
N ASP A 22 -8.32 15.03 -5.15
CA ASP A 22 -9.34 14.50 -6.04
C ASP A 22 -10.00 13.27 -5.41
N VAL A 23 -11.30 13.40 -5.12
CA VAL A 23 -12.11 12.34 -4.50
C VAL A 23 -12.16 11.08 -5.36
N ARG A 24 -12.19 11.20 -6.69
CA ARG A 24 -12.21 10.04 -7.58
C ARG A 24 -10.90 9.28 -7.50
N LEU A 25 -9.78 10.00 -7.49
CA LEU A 25 -8.44 9.43 -7.34
C LEU A 25 -8.30 8.70 -6.00
N PHE A 26 -8.76 9.31 -4.91
CA PHE A 26 -8.75 8.66 -3.59
C PHE A 26 -9.58 7.39 -3.54
N ASN A 27 -10.79 7.41 -4.13
CA ASN A 27 -11.66 6.24 -4.18
C ASN A 27 -11.04 5.10 -5.02
N GLU A 28 -10.40 5.44 -6.14
CA GLU A 28 -9.71 4.45 -6.98
C GLU A 28 -8.56 3.80 -6.23
N TYR A 29 -7.68 4.59 -5.60
CA TYR A 29 -6.58 4.02 -4.82
C TYR A 29 -7.07 3.18 -3.65
N HIS A 30 -8.11 3.61 -2.93
CA HIS A 30 -8.70 2.81 -1.87
C HIS A 30 -9.16 1.44 -2.38
N ALA A 31 -9.90 1.41 -3.49
CA ALA A 31 -10.36 0.16 -4.11
C ALA A 31 -9.19 -0.72 -4.60
N LEU A 32 -8.15 -0.12 -5.19
CA LEU A 32 -6.96 -0.84 -5.65
C LEU A 32 -6.17 -1.44 -4.48
N ILE A 33 -5.99 -0.70 -3.39
CA ILE A 33 -5.30 -1.17 -2.17
C ILE A 33 -6.08 -2.33 -1.54
N ASP A 34 -7.40 -2.19 -1.38
CA ASP A 34 -8.25 -3.25 -0.82
C ASP A 34 -8.22 -4.52 -1.67
N ARG A 35 -8.38 -4.39 -2.99
CA ARG A 35 -8.28 -5.52 -3.92
C ARG A 35 -6.90 -6.17 -3.84
N HIS A 36 -5.82 -5.38 -3.81
CA HIS A 36 -4.46 -5.89 -3.73
C HIS A 36 -4.21 -6.68 -2.44
N ALA A 37 -4.64 -6.15 -1.30
CA ALA A 37 -4.53 -6.79 0.00
C ALA A 37 -5.33 -8.10 0.07
N LYS A 38 -6.47 -8.20 -0.62
CA LYS A 38 -7.28 -9.43 -0.64
C LYS A 38 -6.78 -10.48 -1.63
N THR A 39 -6.29 -10.06 -2.79
CA THR A 39 -6.01 -10.98 -3.91
C THR A 39 -4.53 -11.37 -4.05
N ALA A 40 -3.59 -10.53 -3.63
CA ALA A 40 -2.16 -10.76 -3.78
C ALA A 40 -1.39 -10.61 -2.46
N CYS A 41 -1.39 -9.42 -1.86
CA CYS A 41 -0.67 -9.11 -0.62
C CYS A 41 -1.49 -9.43 0.64
N ARG A 42 -2.12 -10.60 0.65
CA ARG A 42 -2.94 -11.11 1.76
C ARG A 42 -2.08 -11.62 2.91
N LYS A 43 -2.71 -12.02 4.02
CA LYS A 43 -2.04 -12.53 5.24
C LYS A 43 -0.96 -13.60 4.95
N VAL A 44 -1.23 -14.51 4.02
CA VAL A 44 -0.23 -15.39 3.40
C VAL A 44 -0.03 -14.93 1.95
N PRO A 45 0.98 -14.10 1.67
CA PRO A 45 1.05 -13.34 0.43
C PRO A 45 1.42 -14.23 -0.76
N LEU A 46 0.83 -13.92 -1.92
CA LEU A 46 1.15 -14.55 -3.21
C LEU A 46 2.18 -13.70 -3.96
N CYS A 47 3.33 -13.47 -3.32
CA CYS A 47 4.39 -12.58 -3.84
C CYS A 47 4.81 -12.85 -5.30
N PRO A 48 4.94 -14.10 -5.78
CA PRO A 48 5.29 -14.36 -7.18
C PRO A 48 4.29 -13.77 -8.20
N GLN A 49 3.03 -13.59 -7.81
CA GLN A 49 1.94 -13.06 -8.64
C GLN A 49 1.64 -11.57 -8.37
N CYS A 50 2.34 -10.98 -7.40
CA CYS A 50 2.13 -9.60 -6.99
C CYS A 50 2.74 -8.62 -8.01
N CYS A 51 1.93 -7.69 -8.53
CA CYS A 51 2.40 -6.65 -9.45
C CYS A 51 3.46 -5.72 -8.84
N LEU A 52 3.53 -5.63 -7.49
CA LEU A 52 4.51 -4.82 -6.77
C LEU A 52 5.78 -5.59 -6.39
N ARG A 53 5.91 -6.88 -6.77
CA ARG A 53 7.01 -7.77 -6.34
C ARG A 53 8.40 -7.15 -6.53
N GLN A 54 8.64 -6.54 -7.69
CA GLN A 54 9.96 -6.01 -8.04
C GLN A 54 10.39 -4.81 -7.17
N GLY A 55 9.44 -4.09 -6.56
CA GLY A 55 9.71 -2.97 -5.66
C GLY A 55 9.42 -3.27 -4.18
N CYS A 56 8.86 -4.45 -3.87
CA CYS A 56 8.44 -4.80 -2.52
C CYS A 56 9.60 -5.38 -1.72
N ARG A 57 10.09 -4.64 -0.73
CA ARG A 57 11.20 -5.07 0.16
C ARG A 57 10.92 -6.41 0.85
N LEU A 58 9.68 -6.63 1.30
CA LEU A 58 9.28 -7.88 1.95
C LEU A 58 9.29 -9.07 0.99
N ALA A 59 8.93 -8.87 -0.28
CA ALA A 59 8.96 -9.93 -1.29
C ALA A 59 10.40 -10.26 -1.75
N MET A 60 11.29 -9.28 -1.71
CA MET A 60 12.70 -9.44 -2.07
C MET A 60 13.55 -10.07 -0.96
N GLY A 61 12.95 -10.44 0.18
CA GLY A 61 13.68 -10.99 1.32
C GLY A 61 14.59 -9.99 2.03
N ALA A 62 14.37 -8.68 1.81
CA ALA A 62 15.09 -7.66 2.55
C ALA A 62 14.53 -7.59 3.98
N THR A 63 15.42 -7.72 4.98
CA THR A 63 15.09 -7.59 6.39
C THR A 63 14.36 -6.27 6.63
N PRO A 64 13.17 -6.25 7.28
CA PRO A 64 12.53 -5.00 7.65
C PRO A 64 13.47 -4.21 8.56
N ARG A 65 13.63 -2.92 8.25
CA ARG A 65 14.33 -1.95 9.12
C ARG A 65 13.48 -1.64 10.33
#